data_AF-A0A158R930-F1
#
_entry.id   AF-A0A158R930-F1
#
_cell.length_a   1.000
_cell.length_b   1.000
_cell.length_c   1.000
_cell.angle_alpha   90.00
_cell.angle_beta   90.00
_cell.angle_gamma   90.00
#
_symmetry.space_group_name_H-M   'P 1'
#
loop_
_entity.id
_entity.type
_entity.pdbx_description
1 polymer ?
#
loop_
_entity_poly.entity_id
_entity_poly.type
_entity_poly.pdbx_seq_one_letter_code
_entity_poly.pdbx_strand_id
1 'polypeptide(L)'
;MSICTTTDVYSAASLIGQELQLLIDEHGAADFECLMYKIIRVLEELEFCVSHYTDTERLIGELQEQHDALKSERNEHNFQDFALDLDQMQQSWYNETQRLMDRIAALESENHRLKRQLENAEVEAEVSDTQPCVADLVTGQEKHFHRPLSLPIKSCEVDSLLAHTEERLLLTHQESRAADLQLIRLLKAGIINQAREIKETRQELLFIEASIDAAEEEVCRLARESGRLMAAKSPNQVNHLSSEQAELEAKLGVCERKLEELSLLIGSNQQIESPQAPAMPLHVAPGEGMESVASVSDRMEEQDSLLALEQLRGLLYERNHLRCRLIELNAGLEAIGEEGELVYGPLPREPIEKLFPEYVRPKSAIKALWRTYFSVDHISQTLMHLIQLFISYMLMLVVMTYNAYLLVALLLGSCLGYFLFFRRRFVVVGEQECCH
;
A
#
# COMPACT_ATOMS: atom_id res chain seq x y z
N MET A 1 -6.88 38.17 -26.53
CA MET A 1 -8.10 39.00 -26.60
C MET A 1 -7.65 40.43 -26.36
N SER A 2 -7.93 41.37 -27.28
CA SER A 2 -7.56 42.77 -27.07
C SER A 2 -8.48 43.35 -25.99
N ILE A 3 -7.93 43.80 -24.86
CA ILE A 3 -8.69 44.40 -23.77
C ILE A 3 -9.15 45.77 -24.26
N CYS A 4 -10.46 45.97 -24.42
CA CYS A 4 -11.03 47.27 -24.73
C CYS A 4 -10.83 48.18 -23.52
N THR A 5 -10.20 49.33 -23.71
CA THR A 5 -9.94 50.32 -22.67
C THR A 5 -10.97 51.46 -22.73
N THR A 6 -11.11 52.23 -21.66
CA THR A 6 -12.00 53.41 -21.66
C THR A 6 -11.61 54.41 -22.75
N THR A 7 -10.32 54.49 -23.11
CA THR A 7 -9.83 55.28 -24.24
C THR A 7 -10.30 54.75 -25.59
N ASP A 8 -10.48 53.44 -25.74
CA ASP A 8 -11.04 52.83 -26.95
C ASP A 8 -12.55 53.14 -27.07
N VAL A 9 -13.26 53.20 -25.94
CA VAL A 9 -14.69 53.58 -25.91
C VAL A 9 -14.85 55.05 -26.32
N TYR A 10 -14.02 55.96 -25.82
CA TYR A 10 -14.09 57.37 -26.20
C TYR A 10 -13.72 57.63 -27.66
N SER A 11 -12.73 56.90 -28.19
CA SER A 11 -12.36 57.01 -29.61
C SER A 11 -13.46 56.45 -30.53
N ALA A 12 -14.08 55.33 -30.15
CA ALA A 12 -15.25 54.81 -30.85
C ALA A 12 -16.45 55.77 -30.79
N ALA A 13 -16.72 56.38 -29.63
CA ALA A 13 -17.76 57.38 -29.47
C ALA A 13 -17.53 58.61 -30.38
N SER A 14 -16.28 59.05 -30.52
CA SER A 14 -15.92 60.16 -31.42
C SER A 14 -16.16 59.83 -32.89
N LEU A 15 -15.76 58.62 -33.33
CA LEU A 15 -16.02 58.14 -34.70
C LEU A 15 -17.52 58.05 -34.99
N ILE A 16 -18.29 57.45 -34.08
CA ILE A 16 -19.75 57.32 -34.21
C ILE A 16 -20.41 58.72 -34.26
N GLY A 17 -19.95 59.66 -33.45
CA GLY A 17 -20.43 61.04 -33.46
C GLY A 17 -20.17 61.76 -34.78
N GLN A 18 -18.99 61.55 -35.39
CA GLN A 18 -18.65 62.13 -36.69
C GLN A 18 -19.54 61.60 -37.82
N GLU A 19 -19.76 60.28 -37.87
CA GLU A 19 -20.64 59.65 -38.87
C GLU A 19 -22.11 60.05 -38.70
N LEU A 20 -22.60 60.14 -37.46
CA LEU A 20 -23.95 60.63 -37.17
C LEU A 20 -24.14 62.09 -37.60
N GLN A 21 -23.12 62.93 -37.44
CA GLN A 21 -23.17 64.32 -37.88
C GLN A 21 -23.35 64.43 -39.40
N LEU A 22 -22.61 63.62 -40.18
CA LEU A 22 -22.75 63.57 -41.65
C LEU A 22 -24.16 63.16 -42.07
N LEU A 23 -24.76 62.16 -41.40
CA LEU A 23 -26.12 61.71 -41.68
C LEU A 23 -27.18 62.76 -41.34
N ILE A 24 -27.00 63.49 -40.23
CA ILE A 24 -27.87 64.60 -39.83
C ILE A 24 -27.82 65.74 -40.86
N ASP A 25 -26.64 66.05 -41.37
CA ASP A 25 -26.44 67.09 -42.38
C ASP A 25 -27.15 66.75 -43.71
N GLU A 26 -27.25 65.46 -44.07
CA GLU A 26 -27.93 65.01 -45.30
C GLU A 26 -29.45 64.81 -45.17
N HIS A 27 -29.94 64.27 -44.06
CA HIS A 27 -31.33 63.80 -43.92
C HIS A 27 -32.17 64.61 -42.92
N GLY A 28 -31.55 65.53 -42.18
CA GLY A 28 -32.21 66.36 -41.16
C GLY A 28 -32.22 65.73 -39.76
N ALA A 29 -32.24 66.57 -38.73
CA ALA A 29 -31.99 66.15 -37.34
C ALA A 29 -33.16 65.42 -36.65
N ALA A 30 -34.39 65.53 -37.16
CA ALA A 30 -35.60 65.08 -36.46
C ALA A 30 -35.65 63.56 -36.23
N ASP A 31 -35.12 62.78 -37.19
CA ASP A 31 -35.16 61.31 -37.12
C ASP A 31 -33.99 60.71 -36.31
N PHE A 32 -32.91 61.47 -36.11
CA PHE A 32 -31.68 61.01 -35.45
C PHE A 32 -31.59 61.40 -33.97
N GLU A 33 -32.39 62.35 -33.49
CA GLU A 33 -32.35 62.81 -32.10
C GLU A 33 -32.64 61.67 -31.09
N CYS A 34 -33.65 60.84 -31.38
CA CYS A 34 -33.97 59.67 -30.54
C CYS A 34 -32.91 58.57 -30.63
N LEU A 35 -32.29 58.41 -31.81
CA LEU A 35 -31.22 57.43 -32.03
C LEU A 35 -29.94 57.84 -31.28
N MET A 36 -29.59 59.13 -31.32
CA MET A 36 -28.43 59.69 -30.63
C MET A 36 -28.51 59.46 -29.12
N TYR A 37 -29.67 59.69 -28.49
CA TYR A 37 -29.85 59.40 -27.06
C TYR A 37 -29.63 57.91 -26.74
N LYS A 38 -30.12 56.99 -27.59
CA LYS A 38 -29.92 55.55 -27.40
C LYS A 38 -28.45 55.15 -27.56
N ILE A 39 -27.75 55.72 -28.53
CA ILE A 39 -26.32 55.46 -28.78
C ILE A 39 -25.47 55.98 -27.61
N ILE A 40 -25.74 57.20 -27.14
CA ILE A 40 -25.04 57.77 -25.96
C ILE A 40 -25.24 56.85 -24.76
N ARG A 41 -26.48 56.43 -24.49
CA ARG A 41 -26.75 55.52 -23.37
C ARG A 41 -26.00 54.18 -23.49
N VAL A 42 -25.91 53.60 -24.69
CA VAL A 42 -25.14 52.37 -24.91
C VAL A 42 -23.64 52.59 -24.71
N LEU A 43 -23.12 53.75 -25.13
CA LEU A 43 -21.71 54.11 -24.92
C LEU A 43 -21.39 54.38 -23.45
N GLU A 44 -22.29 55.01 -22.70
CA GLU A 44 -22.18 55.21 -21.25
C GLU A 44 -22.22 53.87 -20.49
N GLU A 45 -23.13 52.97 -20.86
CA GLU A 45 -23.19 51.62 -20.29
C GLU A 45 -21.92 50.82 -20.62
N LEU A 46 -21.38 50.97 -21.84
CA LEU A 46 -20.12 50.34 -22.24
C LEU A 46 -18.91 50.90 -21.48
N GLU A 47 -18.82 52.21 -21.32
CA GLU A 47 -17.78 52.88 -20.53
C GLU A 47 -17.81 52.41 -19.09
N PHE A 48 -18.99 52.35 -18.47
CA PHE A 48 -19.16 51.82 -17.12
C PHE A 48 -18.70 50.37 -17.01
N CYS A 49 -19.09 49.50 -17.95
CA CYS A 49 -18.67 48.10 -17.96
C CYS A 49 -17.15 47.95 -18.11
N VAL A 50 -16.53 48.72 -19.02
CA VAL A 50 -15.09 48.68 -19.25
C VAL A 50 -14.32 49.20 -18.04
N SER A 51 -14.74 50.34 -17.45
CA SER A 51 -14.12 50.89 -16.24
C SER A 51 -14.21 49.92 -15.06
N HIS A 52 -15.39 49.33 -14.85
CA HIS A 52 -15.58 48.37 -13.77
C HIS A 52 -14.71 47.12 -13.97
N TYR A 53 -14.63 46.61 -15.21
CA TYR A 53 -13.75 45.48 -15.53
C TYR A 53 -12.28 45.81 -15.25
N THR A 54 -11.80 46.98 -15.69
CA THR A 54 -10.41 47.40 -15.43
C THR A 54 -10.10 47.55 -13.95
N ASP A 55 -11.05 48.05 -13.14
CA ASP A 55 -10.89 48.15 -11.69
C ASP A 55 -10.86 46.78 -11.03
N THR A 56 -11.72 45.86 -11.47
CA THR A 56 -11.73 44.48 -10.97
C THR A 56 -10.45 43.73 -11.34
N GLU A 57 -9.93 43.87 -12.55
CA GLU A 57 -8.67 43.28 -12.98
C GLU A 57 -7.48 43.82 -12.17
N ARG A 58 -7.46 45.13 -11.90
CA ARG A 58 -6.45 45.73 -11.01
C ARG A 58 -6.50 45.10 -9.62
N LEU A 59 -7.70 45.00 -9.03
CA LEU A 59 -7.87 44.39 -7.71
C LEU A 59 -7.48 42.92 -7.71
N ILE A 60 -7.83 42.15 -8.74
CA ILE A 60 -7.41 40.75 -8.90
C ILE A 60 -5.89 40.66 -8.93
N GLY A 61 -5.21 41.53 -9.68
CA GLY A 61 -3.75 41.59 -9.73
C GLY A 61 -3.13 41.89 -8.35
N GLU A 62 -3.68 42.87 -7.62
CA GLU A 62 -3.21 43.23 -6.27
C GLU A 62 -3.36 42.05 -5.28
N LEU A 63 -4.50 41.35 -5.31
CA LEU A 63 -4.70 40.17 -4.47
C LEU A 63 -3.78 39.01 -4.86
N GLN A 64 -3.52 38.81 -6.15
CA GLN A 64 -2.58 37.78 -6.62
C GLN A 64 -1.16 38.06 -6.14
N GLU A 65 -0.70 39.31 -6.23
CA GLU A 65 0.62 39.71 -5.74
C GLU A 65 0.74 39.50 -4.22
N GLN A 66 -0.29 39.88 -3.45
CA GLN A 66 -0.32 39.63 -2.00
C GLN A 66 -0.31 38.15 -1.66
N HIS A 67 -1.08 37.34 -2.40
CA HIS A 67 -1.10 35.90 -2.21
C HIS A 67 0.27 35.28 -2.50
N ASP A 68 0.93 35.68 -3.58
CA ASP A 68 2.23 35.16 -3.96
C ASP A 68 3.33 35.57 -2.98
N ALA A 69 3.28 36.80 -2.48
CA ALA A 69 4.17 37.27 -1.42
C ALA A 69 4.02 36.45 -0.13
N LEU A 70 2.78 36.27 0.36
CA LEU A 70 2.49 35.49 1.56
C LEU A 70 2.84 34.00 1.38
N LYS A 71 2.58 33.44 0.20
CA LYS A 71 2.95 32.06 -0.15
C LYS A 71 4.46 31.88 -0.10
N SER A 72 5.23 32.84 -0.63
CA SER A 72 6.69 32.80 -0.58
C SER A 72 7.22 32.90 0.85
N GLU A 73 6.67 33.80 1.67
CA GLU A 73 7.09 33.97 3.08
C GLU A 73 6.82 32.70 3.90
N ARG A 74 5.63 32.11 3.76
CA ARG A 74 5.30 30.84 4.42
C ARG A 74 6.21 29.71 3.98
N ASN A 75 6.50 29.61 2.67
CA ASN A 75 7.35 28.55 2.14
C ASN A 75 8.80 28.68 2.65
N GLU A 76 9.32 29.90 2.72
CA GLU A 76 10.65 30.18 3.27
C GLU A 76 10.72 29.79 4.76
N HIS A 77 9.71 30.16 5.54
CA HIS A 77 9.64 29.80 6.96
C HIS A 77 9.60 28.28 7.18
N ASN A 78 8.73 27.57 6.44
CA ASN A 78 8.65 26.12 6.51
C ASN A 78 9.98 25.43 6.11
N PHE A 79 10.67 25.96 5.10
CA PHE A 79 11.96 25.40 4.66
C PHE A 79 13.05 25.62 5.73
N GLN A 80 13.07 26.80 6.36
CA GLN A 80 14.00 27.10 7.44
C GLN A 80 13.78 26.20 8.66
N ASP A 81 12.52 26.01 9.08
CA ASP A 81 12.18 25.14 10.20
C ASP A 81 12.61 23.69 9.93
N PHE A 82 12.32 23.17 8.73
CA PHE A 82 12.75 21.82 8.34
C PHE A 82 14.28 21.67 8.32
N ALA A 83 14.99 22.68 7.83
CA ALA A 83 16.46 22.66 7.81
C ALA A 83 17.05 22.65 9.23
N LEU A 84 16.45 23.41 10.16
CA LEU A 84 16.85 23.42 11.57
C LEU A 84 16.58 22.08 12.26
N ASP A 85 15.41 21.47 12.01
CA ASP A 85 15.06 20.17 12.58
C ASP A 85 15.98 19.06 12.06
N LEU A 86 16.35 19.11 10.77
CA LEU A 86 17.27 18.16 10.17
C LEU A 86 18.68 18.26 10.76
N ASP A 87 19.18 19.49 10.96
CA ASP A 87 20.48 19.70 11.61
C ASP A 87 20.48 19.23 13.08
N GLN A 88 19.41 19.51 13.83
CA GLN A 88 19.26 19.02 15.21
C GLN A 88 19.24 17.50 15.30
N MET A 89 18.49 16.84 14.41
CA MET A 89 18.43 15.37 14.35
C MET A 89 19.79 14.78 14.00
N GLN A 90 20.49 15.38 13.02
CA GLN A 90 21.84 14.96 12.64
C GLN A 90 22.82 15.09 13.83
N GLN A 91 22.81 16.21 14.55
CA GLN A 91 23.64 16.40 15.74
C GLN A 91 23.31 15.39 16.85
N SER A 92 22.02 15.11 17.09
CA SER A 92 21.58 14.12 18.08
C SER A 92 22.11 12.72 17.73
N TRP A 93 22.01 12.32 16.46
CA TRP A 93 22.52 11.03 15.98
C TRP A 93 24.04 10.90 16.13
N TYR A 94 24.80 11.95 15.78
CA TYR A 94 26.26 11.96 15.98
C TYR A 94 26.61 11.82 17.47
N ASN A 95 25.93 12.56 18.34
CA ASN A 95 26.17 12.48 19.78
C ASN A 95 25.86 11.08 20.33
N GLU A 96 24.76 10.46 19.90
CA GLU A 96 24.40 9.12 20.37
C GLU A 96 25.33 8.04 19.84
N THR A 97 25.71 8.12 18.57
CA THR A 97 26.71 7.24 17.97
C THR A 97 28.02 7.32 18.74
N GLN A 98 28.46 8.54 19.11
CA GLN A 98 29.67 8.73 19.90
C GLN A 98 29.55 8.12 21.30
N ARG A 99 28.42 8.30 21.99
CA ARG A 99 28.17 7.68 23.31
C ARG A 99 28.22 6.16 23.25
N LEU A 100 27.63 5.56 22.21
CA LEU A 100 27.66 4.12 22.01
C LEU A 100 29.08 3.63 21.74
N MET A 101 29.84 4.33 20.91
CA MET A 101 31.25 4.03 20.66
C MET A 101 32.09 4.10 21.93
N ASP A 102 31.91 5.14 22.75
CA ASP A 102 32.59 5.27 24.05
C ASP A 102 32.22 4.12 25.00
N ARG A 103 30.95 3.68 24.99
CA ARG A 103 30.48 2.55 25.80
C ARG A 103 31.09 1.22 25.34
N ILE A 104 31.19 0.99 24.03
CA ILE A 104 31.85 -0.18 23.46
C ILE A 104 33.33 -0.19 23.88
N ALA A 105 34.05 0.93 23.72
CA ALA A 105 35.45 1.04 24.11
C ALA A 105 35.67 0.76 25.62
N ALA A 106 34.77 1.24 26.48
CA ALA A 106 34.82 0.95 27.91
C ALA A 106 34.62 -0.55 28.21
N LEU A 107 33.63 -1.19 27.57
CA LEU A 107 33.36 -2.62 27.73
C LEU A 107 34.51 -3.48 27.16
N GLU A 108 35.12 -3.07 26.06
CA GLU A 108 36.29 -3.74 25.49
C GLU A 108 37.48 -3.67 26.45
N SER A 109 37.75 -2.50 27.03
CA SER A 109 38.79 -2.33 28.05
C SER A 109 38.55 -3.21 29.28
N GLU A 110 37.30 -3.28 29.75
CA GLU A 110 36.92 -4.13 30.88
C GLU A 110 37.05 -5.63 30.54
N ASN A 111 36.65 -6.06 29.35
CA ASN A 111 36.87 -7.42 28.87
C ASN A 111 38.36 -7.76 28.79
N HIS A 112 39.20 -6.85 28.28
CA HIS A 112 40.66 -7.04 28.26
C HIS A 112 41.23 -7.15 29.69
N ARG A 113 40.72 -6.34 30.63
CA ARG A 113 41.10 -6.40 32.05
C ARG A 113 40.73 -7.74 32.68
N LEU A 114 39.49 -8.21 32.49
CA LEU A 114 39.01 -9.49 33.02
C LEU A 114 39.78 -10.66 32.42
N LYS A 115 40.08 -10.61 31.12
CA LYS A 115 40.90 -11.63 30.45
C LYS A 115 42.29 -11.73 31.07
N ARG A 116 42.97 -10.61 31.31
CA ARG A 116 44.27 -10.59 32.01
C ARG A 116 44.16 -11.11 33.44
N GLN A 117 43.07 -10.81 34.16
CA GLN A 117 42.84 -11.33 35.51
C GLN A 117 42.63 -12.85 35.50
N LEU A 118 41.95 -13.39 34.49
CA LEU A 118 41.77 -14.83 34.31
C LEU A 118 43.11 -15.51 33.98
N GLU A 119 43.88 -14.97 33.03
CA GLU A 119 45.22 -15.47 32.69
C GLU A 119 46.14 -15.46 33.91
N ASN A 120 46.11 -14.41 34.74
CA ASN A 120 46.90 -14.35 35.97
C ASN A 120 46.41 -15.35 37.04
N ALA A 121 45.10 -15.57 37.15
CA ALA A 121 44.52 -16.54 38.10
C ALA A 121 44.78 -18.00 37.67
N GLU A 122 44.83 -18.27 36.37
CA GLU A 122 45.25 -19.56 35.80
C GLU A 122 46.75 -19.79 36.02
N VAL A 123 47.58 -18.75 35.86
CA VAL A 123 49.02 -18.82 36.19
C VAL A 123 49.25 -19.01 37.69
N GLU A 124 48.49 -18.35 38.58
CA GLU A 124 48.56 -18.61 40.04
C GLU A 124 48.11 -20.03 40.42
N ALA A 125 47.21 -20.65 39.64
CA ALA A 125 46.82 -22.05 39.82
C ALA A 125 47.90 -23.05 39.33
N GLU A 126 48.69 -22.69 38.31
CA GLU A 126 49.79 -23.53 37.81
C GLU A 126 51.10 -23.40 38.62
N VAL A 127 51.32 -22.34 39.42
CA VAL A 127 52.51 -22.27 40.31
C VAL A 127 52.44 -23.27 41.48
N SER A 128 51.32 -23.98 41.68
CA SER A 128 51.23 -25.08 42.65
C SER A 128 51.66 -26.45 42.12
N ASP A 129 51.90 -26.65 40.81
CA ASP A 129 52.39 -27.95 40.33
C ASP A 129 53.34 -27.84 39.12
N THR A 130 54.50 -28.46 39.30
CA THR A 130 55.72 -28.43 38.49
C THR A 130 55.59 -29.00 37.05
N GLN A 131 55.68 -28.14 36.01
CA GLN A 131 56.50 -28.14 34.74
C GLN A 131 56.91 -29.47 33.99
N PRO A 132 57.29 -29.53 32.66
CA PRO A 132 56.90 -28.88 31.37
C PRO A 132 56.73 -29.84 30.12
N CYS A 133 56.15 -29.35 28.99
CA CYS A 133 56.77 -29.27 27.62
C CYS A 133 55.76 -28.87 26.51
N VAL A 134 55.87 -27.67 25.89
CA VAL A 134 56.48 -27.28 24.59
C VAL A 134 55.65 -27.56 23.30
N ALA A 135 55.13 -26.45 22.74
CA ALA A 135 54.96 -26.02 21.32
C ALA A 135 54.01 -26.78 20.36
N ASP A 136 53.03 -26.08 19.77
CA ASP A 136 53.25 -25.30 18.54
C ASP A 136 52.13 -24.26 18.24
N LEU A 137 52.52 -23.24 17.48
CA LEU A 137 51.89 -21.94 17.26
C LEU A 137 50.75 -21.91 16.21
N VAL A 138 49.76 -21.05 16.49
CA VAL A 138 49.22 -19.95 15.65
C VAL A 138 48.81 -20.26 14.20
N THR A 139 47.50 -20.12 13.90
CA THR A 139 46.93 -19.03 13.06
C THR A 139 45.40 -19.12 13.00
N GLY A 140 44.73 -17.97 13.12
CA GLY A 140 43.50 -17.69 12.36
C GLY A 140 42.16 -18.08 13.00
N GLN A 141 41.37 -17.06 13.31
CA GLN A 141 39.95 -17.12 13.69
C GLN A 141 39.10 -17.98 12.75
N GLU A 142 38.12 -18.70 13.31
CA GLU A 142 36.70 -18.36 13.14
C GLU A 142 35.86 -19.00 14.24
N LYS A 143 34.85 -18.25 14.68
CA LYS A 143 34.06 -18.49 15.89
C LYS A 143 33.16 -19.73 15.70
N HIS A 144 33.34 -20.75 16.52
CA HIS A 144 32.25 -21.66 16.91
C HIS A 144 32.07 -21.60 18.42
N PHE A 145 31.04 -20.86 18.83
CA PHE A 145 30.52 -20.89 20.19
C PHE A 145 29.74 -22.20 20.37
N HIS A 146 30.39 -23.23 20.90
CA HIS A 146 29.68 -24.30 21.59
C HIS A 146 30.26 -24.43 22.99
N ARG A 147 29.61 -23.76 23.95
CA ARG A 147 29.69 -24.10 25.37
C ARG A 147 28.59 -25.12 25.65
N PRO A 148 28.85 -26.18 26.44
CA PRO A 148 27.81 -27.18 26.70
C PRO A 148 26.78 -26.58 27.65
N LEU A 149 25.51 -26.57 27.23
CA LEU A 149 24.39 -26.24 28.10
C LEU A 149 23.88 -27.50 28.79
N SER A 150 23.75 -27.36 30.10
CA SER A 150 23.08 -28.23 31.04
C SER A 150 21.65 -28.64 30.61
N LEU A 151 21.36 -29.93 30.80
CA LEU A 151 20.04 -30.54 31.04
C LEU A 151 19.20 -29.71 32.04
N PRO A 152 17.83 -29.76 32.01
CA PRO A 152 17.05 -31.01 31.92
C PRO A 152 15.71 -30.93 31.16
N ILE A 153 15.06 -32.07 30.86
CA ILE A 153 13.58 -32.27 30.89
C ILE A 153 13.29 -33.80 30.85
N LYS A 154 12.21 -34.19 31.55
CA LYS A 154 11.91 -35.46 32.23
C LYS A 154 11.70 -36.69 31.32
N SER A 155 12.26 -37.82 31.75
CA SER A 155 12.28 -39.13 31.08
C SER A 155 11.14 -40.10 31.44
N CYS A 156 10.10 -39.65 32.18
CA CYS A 156 9.25 -40.56 32.96
C CYS A 156 8.35 -41.50 32.13
N GLU A 157 7.91 -41.11 30.94
CA GLU A 157 7.02 -41.92 30.10
C GLU A 157 7.77 -42.91 29.19
N VAL A 158 8.99 -42.54 28.78
CA VAL A 158 9.84 -43.39 27.94
C VAL A 158 10.50 -44.47 28.78
N ASP A 159 10.85 -44.17 30.03
CA ASP A 159 11.49 -45.13 30.93
C ASP A 159 10.53 -46.22 31.42
N SER A 160 9.22 -45.94 31.53
CA SER A 160 8.21 -46.94 31.90
C SER A 160 7.88 -47.88 30.75
N LEU A 161 7.81 -47.38 29.51
CA LEU A 161 7.69 -48.18 28.29
C LEU A 161 8.92 -49.06 28.06
N LEU A 162 10.11 -48.55 28.41
CA LEU A 162 11.35 -49.32 28.36
C LEU A 162 11.35 -50.44 29.40
N ALA A 163 11.00 -50.14 30.65
CA ALA A 163 10.93 -51.15 31.70
C ALA A 163 9.94 -52.27 31.32
N HIS A 164 8.80 -51.91 30.71
CA HIS A 164 7.79 -52.88 30.30
C HIS A 164 8.20 -53.71 29.06
N THR A 165 9.04 -53.16 28.17
CA THR A 165 9.58 -53.87 27.00
C THR A 165 10.79 -54.73 27.37
N GLU A 166 11.67 -54.26 28.26
CA GLU A 166 12.76 -55.02 28.88
C GLU A 166 12.20 -56.21 29.68
N GLU A 167 11.10 -56.02 30.41
CA GLU A 167 10.40 -57.08 31.15
C GLU A 167 9.82 -58.15 30.21
N ARG A 168 9.25 -57.77 29.06
CA ARG A 168 8.74 -58.71 28.05
C ARG A 168 9.85 -59.47 27.29
N LEU A 169 11.03 -58.89 27.14
CA LEU A 169 12.22 -59.51 26.54
C LEU A 169 12.93 -60.49 27.49
N LEU A 170 12.58 -60.53 28.78
CA LEU A 170 13.11 -61.51 29.72
C LEU A 170 12.66 -62.96 29.47
N LEU A 171 11.84 -63.21 28.45
CA LEU A 171 11.24 -64.53 28.19
C LEU A 171 11.94 -65.36 27.09
N THR A 172 12.93 -64.84 26.35
CA THR A 172 13.60 -65.55 25.22
C THR A 172 15.12 -65.71 25.38
N HIS A 173 15.81 -66.50 24.53
CA HIS A 173 17.17 -67.06 24.72
C HIS A 173 18.32 -66.01 24.89
N GLN A 174 19.32 -66.33 25.73
CA GLN A 174 20.24 -65.38 26.41
C GLN A 174 21.17 -64.52 25.54
N GLU A 175 21.56 -64.96 24.34
CA GLU A 175 22.48 -64.22 23.45
C GLU A 175 21.76 -63.23 22.52
N SER A 176 20.53 -63.54 22.09
CA SER A 176 19.67 -62.61 21.32
C SER A 176 19.29 -61.39 22.17
N ARG A 177 19.04 -61.61 23.46
CA ARG A 177 18.61 -60.59 24.44
C ARG A 177 19.54 -59.40 24.56
N ALA A 178 20.86 -59.64 24.57
CA ALA A 178 21.84 -58.56 24.76
C ALA A 178 21.95 -57.67 23.52
N ALA A 179 21.88 -58.28 22.33
CA ALA A 179 21.86 -57.57 21.06
C ALA A 179 20.57 -56.74 20.89
N ASP A 180 19.42 -57.31 21.25
CA ASP A 180 18.12 -56.62 21.17
C ASP A 180 18.05 -55.43 22.14
N LEU A 181 18.55 -55.59 23.38
CA LEU A 181 18.62 -54.48 24.35
C LEU A 181 19.57 -53.36 23.89
N GLN A 182 20.70 -53.72 23.27
CA GLN A 182 21.64 -52.74 22.71
C GLN A 182 21.03 -51.97 21.54
N LEU A 183 20.31 -52.66 20.64
CA LEU A 183 19.61 -52.05 19.51
C LEU A 183 18.56 -51.05 19.99
N ILE A 184 17.76 -51.42 21.01
CA ILE A 184 16.76 -50.52 21.61
C ILE A 184 17.41 -49.28 22.22
N ARG A 185 18.55 -49.43 22.90
CA ARG A 185 19.30 -48.29 23.46
C ARG A 185 19.85 -47.35 22.39
N LEU A 186 20.38 -47.90 21.30
CA LEU A 186 20.85 -47.13 20.15
C LEU A 186 19.69 -46.40 19.45
N LEU A 187 18.56 -47.07 19.22
CA LEU A 187 17.35 -46.46 18.68
C LEU A 187 16.82 -45.34 19.58
N LYS A 188 16.80 -45.54 20.91
CA LYS A 188 16.40 -44.51 21.88
C LYS A 188 17.31 -43.28 21.80
N ALA A 189 18.61 -43.48 21.77
CA ALA A 189 19.58 -42.39 21.63
C ALA A 189 19.40 -41.65 20.29
N GLY A 190 19.16 -42.38 19.20
CA GLY A 190 18.86 -41.82 17.88
C GLY A 190 17.59 -40.96 17.88
N ILE A 191 16.49 -41.46 18.44
CA ILE A 191 15.20 -40.74 18.53
C ILE A 191 15.33 -39.49 19.38
N ILE A 192 16.05 -39.55 20.52
CA ILE A 192 16.28 -38.38 21.38
C ILE A 192 17.09 -37.32 20.65
N ASN A 193 18.14 -37.73 19.92
CA ASN A 193 18.95 -36.81 19.13
C ASN A 193 18.14 -36.16 18.00
N GLN A 194 17.37 -36.94 17.24
CA GLN A 194 16.48 -36.42 16.20
C GLN A 194 15.41 -35.47 16.78
N ALA A 195 14.82 -35.79 17.92
CA ALA A 195 13.84 -34.92 18.58
C ALA A 195 14.46 -33.59 19.03
N ARG A 196 15.73 -33.63 19.49
CA ARG A 196 16.49 -32.43 19.82
C ARG A 196 16.79 -31.59 18.57
N GLU A 197 17.27 -32.21 17.50
CA GLU A 197 17.52 -31.54 16.22
C GLU A 197 16.25 -30.89 15.65
N ILE A 198 15.12 -31.61 15.63
CA ILE A 198 13.82 -31.06 15.20
C ILE A 198 13.42 -29.84 16.04
N LYS A 199 13.70 -29.86 17.34
CA LYS A 199 13.40 -28.74 18.24
C LYS A 199 14.29 -27.53 17.93
N GLU A 200 15.58 -27.76 17.72
CA GLU A 200 16.56 -26.73 17.35
C GLU A 200 16.18 -26.10 15.99
N THR A 201 15.91 -26.90 14.97
CA THR A 201 15.49 -26.39 13.65
C THR A 201 14.16 -25.64 13.71
N ARG A 202 13.20 -26.07 14.54
CA ARG A 202 11.94 -25.33 14.76
C ARG A 202 12.18 -23.98 15.42
N GLN A 203 13.13 -23.90 16.35
CA GLN A 203 13.48 -22.65 17.00
C GLN A 203 14.17 -21.69 16.03
N GLU A 204 15.03 -22.20 15.15
CA GLU A 204 15.64 -21.42 14.07
C GLU A 204 14.59 -20.90 13.08
N LEU A 205 13.62 -21.73 12.68
CA LEU A 205 12.51 -21.31 11.82
C LEU A 205 11.70 -20.16 12.44
N LEU A 206 11.32 -20.27 13.71
CA LEU A 206 10.61 -19.20 14.43
C LEU A 206 11.41 -17.89 14.49
N PHE A 207 12.73 -17.98 14.65
CA PHE A 207 13.60 -16.81 14.63
C PHE A 207 13.65 -16.16 13.25
N ILE A 208 13.77 -16.97 12.19
CA ILE A 208 13.78 -16.48 10.81
C ILE A 208 12.44 -15.85 10.45
N GLU A 209 11.31 -16.47 10.83
CA GLU A 209 9.96 -15.93 10.61
C GLU A 209 9.80 -14.54 11.24
N ALA A 210 10.18 -14.39 12.52
CA ALA A 210 10.16 -13.09 13.20
C ALA A 210 11.07 -12.05 12.53
N SER A 211 12.22 -12.46 11.97
CA SER A 211 13.12 -11.57 11.23
C SER A 211 12.55 -11.13 9.87
N ILE A 212 11.79 -12.01 9.21
CA ILE A 212 11.09 -11.71 7.95
C ILE A 212 9.97 -10.71 8.21
N ASP A 213 9.18 -10.93 9.27
CA ASP A 213 8.09 -10.01 9.66
C ASP A 213 8.63 -8.60 9.94
N ALA A 214 9.73 -8.48 10.69
CA ALA A 214 10.38 -7.20 10.97
C ALA A 214 10.91 -6.52 9.69
N ALA A 215 11.50 -7.29 8.77
CA ALA A 215 11.96 -6.77 7.49
C ALA A 215 10.80 -6.32 6.59
N GLU A 216 9.69 -7.07 6.56
CA GLU A 216 8.48 -6.71 5.83
C GLU A 216 7.88 -5.41 6.35
N GLU A 217 7.86 -5.19 7.67
CA GLU A 217 7.38 -3.96 8.27
C GLU A 217 8.23 -2.74 7.85
N GLU A 218 9.56 -2.84 7.87
CA GLU A 218 10.45 -1.76 7.42
C GLU A 218 10.30 -1.46 5.93
N VAL A 219 10.17 -2.48 5.08
CA VAL A 219 9.92 -2.29 3.64
C VAL A 219 8.59 -1.58 3.41
N CYS A 220 7.54 -1.98 4.13
CA CYS A 220 6.24 -1.31 4.06
C CYS A 220 6.33 0.15 4.54
N ARG A 221 7.12 0.43 5.58
CA ARG A 221 7.32 1.79 6.10
C ARG A 221 8.02 2.68 5.05
N LEU A 222 9.13 2.22 4.49
CA LEU A 222 9.88 2.94 3.46
C LEU A 222 9.06 3.15 2.18
N ALA A 223 8.28 2.15 1.76
CA ALA A 223 7.36 2.27 0.62
C ALA A 223 6.32 3.39 0.84
N ARG A 224 5.71 3.48 2.03
CA ARG A 224 4.76 4.56 2.33
C ARG A 224 5.44 5.93 2.30
N GLU A 225 6.62 6.06 2.88
CA GLU A 225 7.39 7.31 2.90
C GLU A 225 7.78 7.75 1.48
N SER A 226 8.27 6.82 0.65
CA SER A 226 8.54 7.03 -0.77
C SER A 226 7.30 7.53 -1.52
N GLY A 227 6.15 6.88 -1.29
CA GLY A 227 4.87 7.26 -1.89
C GLY A 227 4.45 8.70 -1.58
N ARG A 228 4.54 9.09 -0.29
CA ARG A 228 4.24 10.45 0.16
C ARG A 228 5.18 11.50 -0.45
N LEU A 229 6.49 11.22 -0.52
CA LEU A 229 7.47 12.11 -1.13
C LEU A 229 7.24 12.28 -2.65
N MET A 230 6.87 11.21 -3.34
CA MET A 230 6.55 11.26 -4.77
C MET A 230 5.28 12.07 -5.04
N ALA A 231 4.26 11.94 -4.19
CA ALA A 231 3.05 12.76 -4.23
C ALA A 231 3.35 14.25 -4.01
N ALA A 232 4.13 14.59 -2.99
CA ALA A 232 4.54 15.98 -2.71
C ALA A 232 5.28 16.66 -3.87
N LYS A 233 5.99 15.87 -4.70
CA LYS A 233 6.74 16.38 -5.86
C LYS A 233 5.86 16.60 -7.11
N SER A 234 4.71 15.92 -7.22
CA SER A 234 3.86 15.98 -8.42
C SER A 234 2.38 15.65 -8.13
N PRO A 235 1.61 16.60 -7.56
CA PRO A 235 0.22 16.36 -7.13
C PRO A 235 -0.80 16.18 -8.28
N ASN A 236 -0.51 16.67 -9.50
CA ASN A 236 -1.49 16.73 -10.60
C ASN A 236 -1.71 15.41 -11.36
N GLN A 237 -1.25 14.26 -10.85
CA GLN A 237 -1.29 12.97 -11.57
C GLN A 237 -2.34 11.98 -11.07
N VAL A 238 -3.28 12.38 -10.20
CA VAL A 238 -4.26 11.49 -9.54
C VAL A 238 -4.96 10.51 -10.50
N ASN A 239 -5.43 10.98 -11.66
CA ASN A 239 -6.10 10.12 -12.64
C ASN A 239 -5.16 9.08 -13.28
N HIS A 240 -3.89 9.43 -13.50
CA HIS A 240 -2.88 8.51 -14.00
C HIS A 240 -2.49 7.48 -12.93
N LEU A 241 -2.31 7.93 -11.69
CA LEU A 241 -1.96 7.08 -10.55
C LEU A 241 -3.07 6.07 -10.21
N SER A 242 -4.35 6.47 -10.32
CA SER A 242 -5.49 5.57 -10.13
C SER A 242 -5.58 4.51 -11.24
N SER A 243 -5.25 4.87 -12.49
CA SER A 243 -5.16 3.90 -13.59
C SER A 243 -4.00 2.93 -13.42
N GLU A 244 -2.83 3.41 -12.98
CA GLU A 244 -1.65 2.59 -12.68
C GLU A 244 -1.94 1.61 -11.52
N GLN A 245 -2.65 2.06 -10.48
CA GLN A 245 -3.09 1.21 -9.37
C GLN A 245 -3.95 0.04 -9.85
N ALA A 246 -4.98 0.29 -10.68
CA ALA A 246 -5.85 -0.76 -11.20
C ALA A 246 -5.08 -1.78 -12.07
N GLU A 247 -4.09 -1.33 -12.84
CA GLU A 247 -3.23 -2.21 -13.64
C GLU A 247 -2.33 -3.09 -12.75
N LEU A 248 -1.76 -2.53 -11.70
CA LEU A 248 -0.91 -3.26 -10.75
C LEU A 248 -1.69 -4.26 -9.91
N GLU A 249 -2.91 -3.92 -9.47
CA GLU A 249 -3.81 -4.85 -8.79
C GLU A 249 -4.18 -6.04 -9.69
N ALA A 250 -4.43 -5.80 -10.98
CA ALA A 250 -4.68 -6.88 -11.94
C ALA A 250 -3.45 -7.79 -12.13
N LYS A 251 -2.24 -7.21 -12.23
CA LYS A 251 -0.97 -7.98 -12.31
C LYS A 251 -0.74 -8.80 -11.04
N LEU A 252 -0.99 -8.22 -9.86
CA LEU A 252 -0.86 -8.90 -8.58
C LEU A 252 -1.82 -10.10 -8.51
N GLY A 253 -3.09 -9.93 -8.90
CA GLY A 253 -4.07 -11.02 -8.91
C GLY A 253 -3.77 -12.12 -9.93
N VAL A 254 -3.02 -11.85 -11.01
CA VAL A 254 -2.48 -12.91 -11.89
C VAL A 254 -1.33 -13.64 -11.20
N CYS A 255 -0.44 -12.91 -10.53
CA CYS A 255 0.71 -13.47 -9.85
C CYS A 255 0.29 -14.36 -8.67
N GLU A 256 -0.67 -13.92 -7.85
CA GLU A 256 -1.22 -14.69 -6.72
C GLU A 256 -1.87 -16.01 -7.18
N ARG A 257 -2.60 -16.01 -8.31
CA ARG A 257 -3.18 -17.23 -8.89
C ARG A 257 -2.12 -18.25 -9.33
N LYS A 258 -1.03 -17.79 -9.98
CA LYS A 258 0.09 -18.67 -10.35
C LYS A 258 0.77 -19.28 -9.12
N LEU A 259 0.85 -18.50 -8.04
CA LEU A 259 1.45 -18.93 -6.78
C LEU A 259 0.58 -19.97 -6.06
N GLU A 260 -0.74 -19.80 -6.12
CA GLU A 260 -1.71 -20.77 -5.62
C GLU A 260 -1.68 -22.09 -6.42
N GLU A 261 -1.57 -22.01 -7.75
CA GLU A 261 -1.40 -23.17 -8.63
C GLU A 261 -0.11 -23.95 -8.30
N LEU A 262 1.02 -23.27 -8.13
CA LEU A 262 2.28 -23.89 -7.72
C LEU A 262 2.22 -24.47 -6.29
N SER A 263 1.53 -23.79 -5.37
CA SER A 263 1.33 -24.30 -4.01
C SER A 263 0.56 -25.62 -4.00
N LEU A 264 -0.48 -25.73 -4.84
CA LEU A 264 -1.24 -26.98 -5.02
C LEU A 264 -0.39 -28.10 -5.64
N LEU A 265 0.49 -27.78 -6.59
CA LEU A 265 1.46 -28.71 -7.17
C LEU A 265 2.50 -29.21 -6.14
N ILE A 266 3.01 -28.32 -5.28
CA ILE A 266 3.96 -28.69 -4.22
C ILE A 266 3.26 -29.52 -3.13
N GLY A 267 2.03 -29.15 -2.75
CA GLY A 267 1.24 -29.87 -1.74
C GLY A 267 0.81 -31.28 -2.18
N SER A 268 0.63 -31.52 -3.48
CA SER A 268 0.34 -32.85 -4.02
C SER A 268 1.57 -33.77 -4.04
N ASN A 269 2.78 -33.23 -4.20
CA ASN A 269 4.03 -34.01 -4.10
C ASN A 269 4.46 -34.31 -2.64
N GLN A 270 3.88 -33.65 -1.63
CA GLN A 270 4.12 -33.94 -0.22
C GLN A 270 3.25 -35.07 0.35
N GLN A 271 2.39 -35.71 -0.45
CA GLN A 271 1.82 -37.02 -0.11
C GLN A 271 2.89 -38.12 -0.26
N ILE A 272 3.99 -37.99 0.50
CA ILE A 272 4.70 -39.16 0.96
C ILE A 272 3.71 -39.85 1.90
N GLU A 273 3.25 -41.01 1.49
CA GLU A 273 2.56 -41.95 2.35
C GLU A 273 3.26 -41.93 3.71
N SER A 274 2.53 -41.51 4.76
CA SER A 274 2.85 -41.92 6.11
C SER A 274 3.21 -43.40 6.03
N PRO A 275 4.35 -43.88 6.56
CA PRO A 275 4.58 -45.31 6.61
C PRO A 275 3.45 -45.87 7.47
N GLN A 276 2.37 -46.30 6.82
CA GLN A 276 1.45 -47.29 7.35
C GLN A 276 2.38 -48.38 7.83
N ALA A 277 2.36 -48.61 9.15
CA ALA A 277 3.19 -49.60 9.80
C ALA A 277 3.31 -50.81 8.88
N PRO A 278 4.51 -51.16 8.39
CA PRO A 278 4.63 -52.36 7.59
C PRO A 278 4.12 -53.47 8.51
N ALA A 279 3.06 -54.16 8.08
CA ALA A 279 2.64 -55.37 8.73
C ALA A 279 3.89 -56.26 8.77
N MET A 280 4.47 -56.44 9.95
CA MET A 280 5.67 -57.25 10.14
C MET A 280 5.43 -58.59 9.44
N PRO A 281 6.20 -58.92 8.38
CA PRO A 281 6.23 -60.28 7.90
C PRO A 281 7.01 -61.06 8.95
N LEU A 282 6.28 -61.72 9.85
CA LEU A 282 6.80 -62.84 10.61
C LEU A 282 7.17 -63.92 9.59
N HIS A 283 8.39 -63.87 9.08
CA HIS A 283 9.26 -64.99 8.68
C HIS A 283 10.33 -64.52 7.67
N VAL A 284 11.51 -64.16 8.16
CA VAL A 284 12.71 -64.06 7.31
C VAL A 284 13.41 -65.41 7.36
N ALA A 285 13.45 -66.11 6.23
CA ALA A 285 14.31 -67.27 6.05
C ALA A 285 15.77 -66.80 5.85
N PRO A 286 16.79 -67.59 6.25
CA PRO A 286 18.16 -67.12 6.25
C PRO A 286 18.75 -67.16 4.84
N GLY A 287 19.14 -65.98 4.33
CA GLY A 287 19.97 -65.84 3.15
C GLY A 287 19.23 -65.14 2.00
N GLU A 288 19.28 -63.82 1.98
CA GLU A 288 19.33 -63.02 0.76
C GLU A 288 19.79 -61.60 1.14
N GLY A 289 20.86 -61.17 0.49
CA GLY A 289 21.64 -59.98 0.86
C GLY A 289 21.01 -58.68 0.36
N MET A 290 21.49 -57.59 0.96
CA MET A 290 21.35 -56.22 0.47
C MET A 290 21.92 -56.14 -0.96
N GLU A 291 21.06 -55.87 -1.94
CA GLU A 291 21.50 -55.23 -3.19
C GLU A 291 20.89 -53.84 -3.30
N SER A 292 21.79 -52.90 -3.53
CA SER A 292 21.58 -51.47 -3.71
C SER A 292 20.60 -51.17 -4.84
N VAL A 293 19.55 -50.41 -4.54
CA VAL A 293 18.83 -49.60 -5.52
C VAL A 293 19.14 -48.14 -5.24
N ALA A 294 20.38 -47.76 -5.56
CA ALA A 294 20.79 -46.37 -5.66
C ALA A 294 21.35 -46.18 -7.08
N SER A 295 20.51 -45.75 -8.01
CA SER A 295 20.90 -44.93 -9.16
C SER A 295 19.75 -44.77 -10.14
N VAL A 296 19.63 -43.56 -10.69
CA VAL A 296 18.85 -43.13 -11.88
C VAL A 296 17.53 -42.38 -11.61
N SER A 297 16.72 -42.69 -10.59
CA SER A 297 15.45 -41.94 -10.36
C SER A 297 15.63 -40.57 -9.68
N ASP A 298 16.59 -40.47 -8.75
CA ASP A 298 16.75 -39.31 -7.86
C ASP A 298 17.18 -38.00 -8.58
N ARG A 299 17.97 -38.11 -9.66
CA ARG A 299 18.58 -36.92 -10.30
C ARG A 299 17.63 -36.12 -11.17
N MET A 300 16.53 -36.71 -11.63
CA MET A 300 15.56 -36.03 -12.50
C MET A 300 14.51 -35.29 -11.64
N GLU A 301 14.09 -35.88 -10.52
CA GLU A 301 13.20 -35.24 -9.53
C GLU A 301 13.86 -34.05 -8.82
N GLU A 302 15.17 -34.11 -8.55
CA GLU A 302 15.92 -33.01 -7.91
C GLU A 302 16.05 -31.79 -8.84
N GLN A 303 16.24 -32.02 -10.15
CA GLN A 303 16.36 -30.96 -11.15
C GLN A 303 15.01 -30.24 -11.40
N ASP A 304 13.91 -30.99 -11.47
CA ASP A 304 12.55 -30.45 -11.62
C ASP A 304 12.11 -29.69 -10.35
N SER A 305 12.53 -30.15 -9.16
CA SER A 305 12.30 -29.47 -7.88
C SER A 305 13.06 -28.15 -7.77
N LEU A 306 14.30 -28.09 -8.25
CA LEU A 306 15.09 -26.85 -8.32
C LEU A 306 14.47 -25.83 -9.27
N LEU A 307 13.97 -26.27 -10.43
CA LEU A 307 13.27 -25.41 -11.38
C LEU A 307 11.97 -24.85 -10.78
N ALA A 308 11.20 -25.68 -10.07
CA ALA A 308 9.99 -25.26 -9.38
C ALA A 308 10.28 -24.25 -8.24
N LEU A 309 11.37 -24.46 -7.49
CA LEU A 309 11.82 -23.51 -6.46
C LEU A 309 12.27 -22.17 -7.05
N GLU A 310 12.93 -22.18 -8.20
CA GLU A 310 13.34 -20.96 -8.91
C GLU A 310 12.13 -20.18 -9.44
N GLN A 311 11.12 -20.88 -9.99
CA GLN A 311 9.85 -20.29 -10.39
C GLN A 311 9.09 -19.69 -9.19
N LEU A 312 9.02 -20.42 -8.08
CA LEU A 312 8.39 -19.95 -6.85
C LEU A 312 9.10 -18.70 -6.32
N ARG A 313 10.44 -18.68 -6.30
CA ARG A 313 11.24 -17.52 -5.89
C ARG A 313 10.95 -16.32 -6.79
N GLY A 314 10.88 -16.52 -8.11
CA GLY A 314 10.56 -15.47 -9.07
C GLY A 314 9.18 -14.85 -8.83
N LEU A 315 8.16 -15.69 -8.61
CA LEU A 315 6.80 -15.24 -8.35
C LEU A 315 6.66 -14.55 -6.98
N LEU A 316 7.33 -15.05 -5.94
CA LEU A 316 7.36 -14.38 -4.64
C LEU A 316 8.01 -13.00 -4.73
N TYR A 317 9.10 -12.87 -5.50
CA TYR A 317 9.74 -11.59 -5.75
C TYR A 317 8.83 -10.63 -6.52
N GLU A 318 8.21 -11.10 -7.61
CA GLU A 318 7.28 -10.30 -8.41
C GLU A 318 6.07 -9.85 -7.57
N ARG A 319 5.46 -10.76 -6.79
CA ARG A 319 4.38 -10.44 -5.85
C ARG A 319 4.82 -9.39 -4.82
N ASN A 320 5.99 -9.56 -4.22
CA ASN A 320 6.50 -8.62 -3.21
C ASN A 320 6.77 -7.24 -3.82
N HIS A 321 7.35 -7.19 -5.02
CA HIS A 321 7.58 -5.96 -5.75
C HIS A 321 6.27 -5.23 -6.07
N LEU A 322 5.27 -5.95 -6.59
CA LEU A 322 3.94 -5.38 -6.89
C LEU A 322 3.24 -4.87 -5.63
N ARG A 323 3.30 -5.61 -4.51
CA ARG A 323 2.75 -5.15 -3.22
C ARG A 323 3.43 -3.89 -2.71
N CYS A 324 4.76 -3.82 -2.77
CA CYS A 324 5.50 -2.61 -2.37
C CYS A 324 5.09 -1.41 -3.23
N ARG A 325 4.99 -1.61 -4.56
CA ARG A 325 4.58 -0.55 -5.49
C ARG A 325 3.14 -0.08 -5.25
N LEU A 326 2.24 -0.97 -4.88
CA LEU A 326 0.87 -0.61 -4.49
C LEU A 326 0.83 0.17 -3.18
N ILE A 327 1.66 -0.19 -2.19
CA ILE A 327 1.79 0.57 -0.94
C ILE A 327 2.31 1.98 -1.20
N GLU A 328 3.33 2.13 -2.07
CA GLU A 328 3.83 3.44 -2.52
C GLU A 328 2.71 4.28 -3.17
N LEU A 329 2.00 3.72 -4.15
CA LEU A 329 0.95 4.44 -4.86
C LEU A 329 -0.23 4.79 -3.95
N ASN A 330 -0.66 3.88 -3.09
CA ASN A 330 -1.78 4.12 -2.18
C ASN A 330 -1.42 5.19 -1.14
N ALA A 331 -0.20 5.16 -0.58
CA ALA A 331 0.26 6.22 0.32
C ALA A 331 0.41 7.57 -0.40
N GLY A 332 0.78 7.57 -1.69
CA GLY A 332 0.80 8.77 -2.51
C GLY A 332 -0.60 9.32 -2.79
N LEU A 333 -1.57 8.47 -3.11
CA LEU A 333 -2.98 8.85 -3.30
C LEU A 333 -3.61 9.35 -2.00
N GLU A 334 -3.33 8.69 -0.87
CA GLU A 334 -3.72 9.15 0.47
C GLU A 334 -3.10 10.52 0.78
N ALA A 335 -1.83 10.73 0.47
CA ALA A 335 -1.18 12.03 0.67
C ALA A 335 -1.79 13.13 -0.20
N ILE A 336 -2.18 12.85 -1.45
CA ILE A 336 -2.89 13.80 -2.32
C ILE A 336 -4.36 13.99 -1.84
N GLY A 337 -4.94 13.00 -1.16
CA GLY A 337 -6.26 13.09 -0.55
C GLY A 337 -6.27 13.86 0.78
N GLU A 338 -5.20 13.75 1.58
CA GLU A 338 -4.98 14.47 2.84
C GLU A 338 -4.48 15.90 2.58
N GLU A 339 -3.56 16.08 1.64
CA GLU A 339 -3.36 17.33 0.89
C GLU A 339 -4.45 17.45 -0.19
N GLY A 340 -5.71 17.33 0.24
CA GLY A 340 -6.72 18.19 -0.31
C GLY A 340 -6.18 19.61 -0.18
N GLU A 341 -5.46 20.05 -1.21
CA GLU A 341 -5.57 21.41 -1.69
C GLU A 341 -7.04 21.73 -1.49
N LEU A 342 -7.31 22.72 -0.64
CA LEU A 342 -8.57 23.40 -0.60
C LEU A 342 -8.77 23.96 -2.02
N VAL A 343 -9.13 23.10 -2.97
CA VAL A 343 -9.84 23.49 -4.15
C VAL A 343 -11.11 24.01 -3.55
N TYR A 344 -11.10 25.32 -3.41
CA TYR A 344 -12.26 26.07 -3.04
C TYR A 344 -13.27 25.83 -4.17
N GLY A 345 -14.03 24.72 -4.10
CA GLY A 345 -15.30 24.62 -4.79
C GLY A 345 -16.08 25.86 -4.38
N PRO A 346 -16.63 26.65 -5.32
CA PRO A 346 -16.94 28.07 -5.12
C PRO A 346 -17.50 28.35 -3.72
N LEU A 347 -16.85 29.28 -2.99
CA LEU A 347 -17.26 29.80 -1.67
C LEU A 347 -18.78 29.74 -1.57
N PRO A 348 -19.38 28.99 -0.62
CA PRO A 348 -20.68 29.37 -0.14
C PRO A 348 -20.47 30.82 0.29
N ARG A 349 -20.96 31.76 -0.53
CA ARG A 349 -20.76 33.19 -0.30
C ARG A 349 -21.03 33.44 1.16
N GLU A 350 -20.05 33.96 1.89
CA GLU A 350 -20.30 34.37 3.26
C GLU A 350 -21.55 35.27 3.24
N PRO A 351 -22.48 35.09 4.19
CA PRO A 351 -23.67 35.91 4.24
C PRO A 351 -23.25 37.38 4.15
N ILE A 352 -23.81 38.11 3.18
CA ILE A 352 -23.43 39.50 2.83
C ILE A 352 -23.42 40.42 4.07
N GLU A 353 -24.17 40.01 5.10
CA GLU A 353 -24.28 40.57 6.45
C GLU A 353 -22.93 40.64 7.21
N LYS A 354 -21.95 39.77 6.92
CA LYS A 354 -20.59 39.83 7.51
C LYS A 354 -19.64 40.79 6.77
N LEU A 355 -19.83 40.99 5.47
CA LEU A 355 -18.99 41.88 4.66
C LEU A 355 -19.43 43.36 4.76
N PHE A 356 -20.71 43.61 5.05
CA PHE A 356 -21.28 44.96 5.15
C PHE A 356 -22.21 45.06 6.37
N PRO A 357 -21.71 45.53 7.54
CA PRO A 357 -22.51 45.64 8.77
C PRO A 357 -23.74 46.55 8.65
N GLU A 358 -23.79 47.40 7.63
CA GLU A 358 -24.82 48.42 7.40
C GLU A 358 -25.89 47.98 6.37
N TYR A 359 -25.80 46.76 5.83
CA TYR A 359 -26.72 46.26 4.81
C TYR A 359 -28.05 45.76 5.39
N VAL A 360 -29.12 46.55 5.23
CA VAL A 360 -30.49 46.16 5.62
C VAL A 360 -31.17 45.36 4.49
N ARG A 361 -31.43 44.06 4.72
CA ARG A 361 -32.12 43.19 3.75
C ARG A 361 -33.57 43.63 3.45
N PRO A 362 -34.00 43.72 2.18
CA PRO A 362 -35.42 43.86 1.87
C PRO A 362 -36.18 42.55 2.16
N LYS A 363 -37.35 42.66 2.82
CA LYS A 363 -38.15 41.57 3.43
C LYS A 363 -38.75 40.52 2.47
N SER A 364 -38.24 40.36 1.24
CA SER A 364 -38.86 39.50 0.20
C SER A 364 -37.99 38.33 -0.29
N ALA A 365 -36.87 38.00 0.36
CA ALA A 365 -35.97 36.92 -0.09
C ALA A 365 -36.47 35.49 0.25
N ILE A 366 -37.29 35.33 1.30
CA ILE A 366 -37.76 34.01 1.76
C ILE A 366 -38.72 33.37 0.74
N LYS A 367 -39.52 34.16 0.01
CA LYS A 367 -40.43 33.64 -1.03
C LYS A 367 -39.72 33.22 -2.32
N ALA A 368 -38.48 33.67 -2.55
CA ALA A 368 -37.70 33.28 -3.73
C ALA A 368 -37.02 31.91 -3.53
N LEU A 369 -36.47 31.66 -2.34
CA LEU A 369 -35.80 30.40 -2.01
C LEU A 369 -36.73 29.17 -2.07
N TRP A 370 -37.99 29.31 -1.65
CA TRP A 370 -38.98 28.23 -1.73
C TRP A 370 -39.43 27.91 -3.17
N ARG A 371 -39.21 28.82 -4.13
CA ARG A 371 -39.58 28.63 -5.54
C ARG A 371 -38.51 27.84 -6.30
N THR A 372 -37.25 27.95 -5.88
CA THR A 372 -36.11 27.30 -6.55
C THR A 372 -35.92 25.85 -6.11
N TYR A 373 -36.18 25.53 -4.84
CA TYR A 373 -36.13 24.13 -4.34
C TYR A 373 -37.27 23.25 -4.89
N PHE A 374 -38.42 23.86 -5.21
CA PHE A 374 -39.57 23.20 -5.83
C PHE A 374 -39.53 23.31 -7.37
N SER A 375 -38.35 23.21 -7.99
CA SER A 375 -38.29 23.04 -9.44
C SER A 375 -38.86 21.67 -9.80
N VAL A 376 -39.81 21.65 -10.73
CA VAL A 376 -40.50 20.43 -11.19
C VAL A 376 -39.50 19.36 -11.64
N ASP A 377 -38.34 19.79 -12.16
CA ASP A 377 -37.26 18.92 -12.59
C ASP A 377 -36.65 18.12 -11.43
N HIS A 378 -36.32 18.77 -10.31
CA HIS A 378 -35.74 18.10 -9.15
C HIS A 378 -36.72 17.14 -8.47
N ILE A 379 -38.01 17.49 -8.46
CA ILE A 379 -39.06 16.60 -7.93
C ILE A 379 -39.24 15.39 -8.85
N SER A 380 -39.24 15.60 -10.18
CA SER A 380 -39.36 14.51 -11.14
C SER A 380 -38.16 13.56 -11.09
N GLN A 381 -36.95 14.09 -10.93
CA GLN A 381 -35.71 13.31 -10.80
C GLN A 381 -35.71 12.48 -9.51
N THR A 382 -36.12 13.08 -8.39
CA THR A 382 -36.20 12.38 -7.10
C THR A 382 -37.28 11.29 -7.14
N LEU A 383 -38.42 11.55 -7.78
CA LEU A 383 -39.49 10.56 -7.96
C LEU A 383 -39.05 9.39 -8.86
N MET A 384 -38.35 9.67 -9.96
CA MET A 384 -37.79 8.63 -10.83
C MET A 384 -36.77 7.77 -10.09
N HIS A 385 -35.93 8.39 -9.26
CA HIS A 385 -34.97 7.66 -8.44
C HIS A 385 -35.65 6.73 -7.42
N LEU A 386 -36.74 7.20 -6.79
CA LEU A 386 -37.55 6.38 -5.88
C LEU A 386 -38.18 5.18 -6.59
N ILE A 387 -38.74 5.38 -7.78
CA ILE A 387 -39.34 4.31 -8.59
C ILE A 387 -38.26 3.29 -9.01
N GLN A 388 -37.09 3.76 -9.44
CA GLN A 388 -35.97 2.88 -9.79
C GLN A 388 -35.55 2.00 -8.61
N LEU A 389 -35.40 2.60 -7.43
CA LEU A 389 -35.03 1.90 -6.20
C LEU A 389 -36.10 0.84 -5.84
N PHE A 390 -37.37 1.21 -5.89
CA PHE A 390 -38.47 0.27 -5.65
C PHE A 390 -38.43 -0.94 -6.62
N ILE A 391 -38.24 -0.70 -7.92
CA ILE A 391 -38.14 -1.78 -8.92
C ILE A 391 -36.92 -2.66 -8.67
N SER A 392 -35.76 -2.09 -8.31
CA SER A 392 -34.56 -2.88 -8.00
C SER A 392 -34.77 -3.81 -6.79
N TYR A 393 -35.44 -3.34 -5.74
CA TYR A 393 -35.75 -4.18 -4.58
C TYR A 393 -36.79 -5.26 -4.90
N MET A 394 -37.79 -4.96 -5.73
CA MET A 394 -38.75 -5.98 -6.19
C MET A 394 -38.08 -7.06 -7.04
N LEU A 395 -37.18 -6.68 -7.95
CA LEU A 395 -36.39 -7.63 -8.76
C LEU A 395 -35.49 -8.50 -7.87
N MET A 396 -34.82 -7.90 -6.88
CA MET A 396 -34.01 -8.62 -5.91
C MET A 396 -34.84 -9.63 -5.11
N LEU A 397 -36.05 -9.24 -4.69
CA LEU A 397 -36.98 -10.11 -3.96
C LEU A 397 -37.45 -11.28 -4.83
N VAL A 398 -37.69 -11.07 -6.12
CA VAL A 398 -38.01 -12.14 -7.08
C VAL A 398 -36.84 -13.11 -7.25
N VAL A 399 -35.60 -12.62 -7.35
CA VAL A 399 -34.40 -13.49 -7.45
C VAL A 399 -34.25 -14.37 -6.20
N MET A 400 -34.56 -13.82 -5.01
CA MET A 400 -34.52 -14.56 -3.74
C MET A 400 -35.59 -15.66 -3.62
N THR A 401 -36.56 -15.75 -4.55
CA THR A 401 -37.51 -16.87 -4.60
C THR A 401 -36.92 -18.15 -5.21
N TYR A 402 -35.70 -18.07 -5.77
CA TYR A 402 -34.95 -19.18 -6.39
C TYR A 402 -35.73 -20.00 -7.43
N ASN A 403 -36.74 -19.39 -8.07
CA ASN A 403 -37.50 -20.03 -9.14
C ASN A 403 -36.82 -19.81 -10.49
N ALA A 404 -36.32 -20.89 -11.09
CA ALA A 404 -35.58 -20.86 -12.35
C ALA A 404 -36.36 -20.22 -13.51
N TYR A 405 -37.68 -20.43 -13.59
CA TYR A 405 -38.51 -19.84 -14.65
C TYR A 405 -38.59 -18.30 -14.54
N LEU A 406 -38.68 -17.78 -13.31
CA LEU A 406 -38.69 -16.35 -13.05
C LEU A 406 -37.32 -15.71 -13.29
N LEU A 407 -36.23 -16.41 -12.96
CA LEU A 407 -34.87 -15.96 -13.24
C LEU A 407 -34.62 -15.80 -14.75
N VAL A 408 -35.02 -16.80 -15.55
CA VAL A 408 -34.88 -16.77 -17.01
C VAL A 408 -35.74 -15.66 -17.63
N ALA A 409 -36.98 -15.49 -17.16
CA ALA A 409 -37.85 -14.40 -17.62
C ALA A 409 -37.26 -13.01 -17.30
N LEU A 410 -36.64 -12.84 -16.12
CA LEU A 410 -36.01 -11.60 -15.69
C LEU A 410 -34.76 -11.28 -16.50
N LEU A 411 -33.92 -12.27 -16.79
CA LEU A 411 -32.73 -12.12 -17.66
C LEU A 411 -33.12 -11.75 -19.09
N LEU A 412 -34.11 -12.45 -19.68
CA LEU A 412 -34.57 -12.13 -21.03
C LEU A 412 -35.24 -10.75 -21.09
N GLY A 413 -36.03 -10.40 -20.07
CA GLY A 413 -36.66 -9.10 -19.95
C GLY A 413 -35.66 -7.96 -19.80
N SER A 414 -34.59 -8.14 -19.00
CA SER A 414 -33.55 -7.13 -18.82
C SER A 414 -32.69 -6.96 -20.08
N CYS A 415 -32.34 -8.05 -20.77
CA CYS A 415 -31.65 -8.00 -22.06
C CYS A 415 -32.48 -7.30 -23.14
N LEU A 416 -33.76 -7.65 -23.27
CA LEU A 416 -34.66 -7.05 -24.26
C LEU A 416 -34.94 -5.57 -23.94
N GLY A 417 -35.16 -5.25 -22.66
CA GLY A 417 -35.33 -3.88 -22.18
C GLY A 417 -34.10 -3.03 -22.50
N TYR A 418 -32.90 -3.53 -22.17
CA TYR A 418 -31.65 -2.83 -22.48
C TYR A 418 -31.52 -2.58 -23.99
N PHE A 419 -31.75 -3.60 -24.83
CA PHE A 419 -31.67 -3.47 -26.28
C PHE A 419 -32.61 -2.39 -26.87
N LEU A 420 -33.87 -2.32 -26.40
CA LEU A 420 -34.85 -1.35 -26.91
C LEU A 420 -34.57 0.09 -26.46
N PHE A 421 -34.19 0.30 -25.20
CA PHE A 421 -33.94 1.64 -24.65
C PHE A 421 -32.54 2.18 -25.02
N PHE A 422 -31.56 1.31 -25.26
CA PHE A 422 -30.23 1.70 -25.75
C PHE A 422 -30.32 2.42 -27.11
N ARG A 423 -31.22 1.98 -27.99
CA ARG A 423 -31.45 2.60 -29.29
C ARG A 423 -32.00 4.04 -29.22
N ARG A 424 -32.74 4.41 -28.16
CA ARG A 424 -33.22 5.79 -27.96
C ARG A 424 -32.14 6.74 -27.43
N ARG A 425 -31.19 6.24 -26.62
CA ARG A 425 -30.10 7.06 -26.08
C ARG A 425 -29.14 7.55 -27.18
N PHE A 426 -28.91 6.73 -28.21
CA PHE A 426 -28.10 7.10 -29.38
C PHE A 426 -28.75 8.19 -30.26
N VAL A 427 -30.09 8.25 -30.30
CA VAL A 427 -30.82 9.27 -31.10
C VAL A 427 -30.85 10.63 -30.40
N VAL A 428 -30.89 10.67 -29.07
CA VAL A 428 -30.91 11.94 -28.30
C VAL A 428 -29.53 12.60 -28.20
N VAL A 429 -28.44 11.81 -28.26
CA VAL A 429 -27.05 12.35 -28.25
C VAL A 429 -26.62 12.86 -29.64
N GLY A 430 -27.35 12.53 -30.70
CA GLY A 430 -27.04 12.94 -32.08
C GLY A 430 -27.28 14.42 -32.43
N GLU A 431 -27.78 15.25 -31.50
CA GLU A 431 -28.02 16.69 -31.73
C GLU A 431 -27.03 17.62 -30.98
N GLN A 432 -26.00 17.07 -30.31
CA GLN A 432 -25.04 17.86 -29.53
C GLN A 432 -23.61 17.81 -30.09
N GLU A 433 -23.48 17.82 -31.40
CA GLU A 433 -22.24 18.14 -32.13
C GLU A 433 -22.54 19.14 -33.24
N CYS A 434 -22.77 20.41 -32.88
CA CYS A 434 -22.64 21.57 -33.78
C CYS A 434 -22.50 22.85 -32.94
N CYS A 435 -21.25 23.25 -32.69
CA CYS A 435 -20.70 24.61 -32.87
C CYS A 435 -19.59 24.95 -31.86
N HIS A 436 -18.52 25.51 -32.45
CA HIS A 436 -17.35 26.16 -31.88
C HIS A 436 -17.69 27.41 -31.06
#